data_AF-A0A090X123-F1
#
_entry.id   AF-A0A090X123-F1
#
_cell.length_a   1.000
_cell.length_b   1.000
_cell.length_c   1.000
_cell.angle_alpha   90.00
_cell.angle_beta   90.00
_cell.angle_gamma   90.00
#
_symmetry.space_group_name_H-M   'P 1'
#
loop_
_entity.id
_entity.type
_entity.pdbx_description
1 polymer ?
#
loop_
_entity_poly.entity_id
_entity_poly.type
_entity_poly.pdbx_seq_one_letter_code
_entity_poly.pdbx_strand_id
1 'polypeptide(L)'
;MEKIKKVKFEFVALMASLMSIVALTIDALLPALPEIGASLGATSSSQNQLLITMIFLGIGFGNLFLDLFQIVLVVNPLFTLGLLFLLLPVLFV
;
A
#
# COMPACT_ATOMS: atom_id res chain seq x y z
N MET A 1 -15.08 13.70 31.88
CA MET A 1 -13.62 13.77 31.64
C MET A 1 -13.19 12.41 31.12
N GLU A 2 -13.02 12.30 29.81
CA GLU A 2 -12.63 11.06 29.12
C GLU A 2 -11.18 10.73 29.50
N LYS A 3 -10.94 9.55 30.08
CA LYS A 3 -9.59 9.13 30.47
C LYS A 3 -8.80 8.82 29.21
N ILE A 4 -7.83 9.66 28.87
CA ILE A 4 -6.87 9.39 27.79
C ILE A 4 -6.18 8.06 28.09
N LYS A 5 -6.50 7.04 27.27
CA LYS A 5 -5.94 5.69 27.37
C LYS A 5 -4.46 5.78 27.00
N LYS A 6 -3.56 5.58 27.97
CA LYS A 6 -2.12 5.56 27.71
C LYS A 6 -1.79 4.42 26.74
N VAL A 7 -1.28 4.77 25.56
CA VAL A 7 -0.76 3.80 24.60
C VAL A 7 0.48 3.15 25.19
N LYS A 8 0.58 1.82 25.13
CA LYS A 8 1.75 1.08 25.64
C LYS A 8 2.90 1.22 24.64
N PHE A 9 4.11 1.43 25.14
CA PHE A 9 5.31 1.55 24.31
C PHE A 9 5.52 0.33 23.40
N GLU A 10 5.26 -0.88 23.91
CA GLU A 10 5.33 -2.14 23.16
C GLU A 10 4.46 -2.14 21.90
N PHE A 11 3.26 -1.57 21.97
CA PHE A 11 2.35 -1.48 20.83
C PHE A 11 2.89 -0.52 19.76
N VAL A 12 3.42 0.63 20.18
CA VAL A 12 4.04 1.60 19.27
C VAL A 12 5.28 1.01 18.60
N ALA A 13 6.15 0.33 19.35
CA ALA A 13 7.31 -0.34 18.81
C ALA A 13 6.94 -1.42 17.78
N LEU A 14 5.87 -2.19 18.05
CA LEU A 14 5.38 -3.20 17.12
C LEU A 14 4.81 -2.57 15.85
N MET A 15 3.95 -1.55 15.95
CA MET A 15 3.43 -0.81 14.79
C MET A 15 4.55 -0.17 13.96
N ALA A 16 5.54 0.43 14.63
CA ALA A 16 6.70 1.03 13.97
C ALA A 16 7.55 -0.02 13.23
N SER A 17 7.74 -1.20 13.83
CA SER A 17 8.49 -2.30 13.19
C SER A 17 7.80 -2.80 11.92
N LEU A 18 6.46 -2.92 11.93
CA LEU A 18 5.69 -3.33 10.76
C LEU A 18 5.82 -2.32 9.61
N MET A 19 5.69 -1.02 9.91
CA MET A 19 5.90 0.03 8.90
C MET A 19 7.36 0.05 8.39
N SER A 20 8.33 -0.20 9.27
CA SER A 20 9.75 -0.23 8.91
C SER A 20 10.11 -1.40 7.98
N ILE A 21 9.51 -2.57 8.16
CA ILE A 21 9.76 -3.73 7.28
C ILE A 21 9.27 -3.44 5.86
N VAL A 22 8.10 -2.81 5.73
CA VAL A 22 7.56 -2.42 4.43
C VAL A 22 8.47 -1.39 3.75
N ALA A 23 8.95 -0.38 4.49
CA ALA A 23 9.87 0.62 3.96
C ALA A 23 11.21 0.01 3.50
N LEU A 24 11.83 -0.84 4.32
CA LEU A 24 13.05 -1.58 3.98
C LEU A 24 12.90 -2.43 2.72
N THR A 25 11.72 -3.01 2.52
CA THR A 25 11.43 -3.82 1.33
C THR A 25 11.45 -2.96 0.06
N ILE A 26 10.85 -1.76 0.09
CA ILE A 26 10.82 -0.85 -1.06
C ILE A 26 12.23 -0.33 -1.37
N ASP A 27 12.99 0.04 -0.34
CA ASP A 27 14.36 0.53 -0.49
C ASP A 27 15.29 -0.55 -1.07
N ALA A 28 15.10 -1.82 -0.73
CA ALA A 28 15.85 -2.93 -1.30
C ALA A 28 15.36 -3.32 -2.72
N LEU A 29 14.07 -3.15 -2.99
CA LEU A 29 13.44 -3.51 -4.26
C LEU A 29 13.92 -2.61 -5.40
N LEU A 30 13.82 -1.27 -5.24
CA LEU A 30 14.13 -0.31 -6.29
C LEU A 30 15.52 -0.49 -6.94
N PRO A 31 16.63 -0.62 -6.19
CA PRO A 31 17.95 -0.84 -6.77
C PRO A 31 18.12 -2.24 -7.40
N ALA A 32 17.31 -3.23 -7.00
CA ALA A 32 17.35 -4.58 -7.56
C ALA A 32 16.54 -4.72 -8.87
N LEU A 33 15.68 -3.75 -9.20
CA LEU A 33 14.82 -3.82 -10.40
C LEU A 33 15.56 -3.97 -11.74
N PRO A 34 16.72 -3.32 -11.99
CA PRO A 34 17.45 -3.53 -13.24
C PRO A 34 17.93 -4.98 -13.41
N GLU A 35 18.32 -5.63 -12.31
CA GLU A 35 18.80 -7.01 -12.31
C GLU A 35 17.64 -8.00 -12.49
N ILE A 36 16.49 -7.73 -11.85
CA ILE A 36 15.23 -8.45 -12.06
C ILE A 36 14.76 -8.31 -13.51
N GLY A 37 14.78 -7.09 -14.06
CA GLY A 37 14.43 -6.81 -15.45
C GLY A 37 15.32 -7.56 -16.44
N ALA A 38 16.64 -7.57 -16.23
CA ALA A 38 17.57 -8.32 -17.05
C ALA A 38 17.27 -9.83 -17.05
N SER A 39 16.91 -10.41 -15.88
CA SER A 39 16.53 -11.82 -15.77
C SER A 39 15.20 -12.16 -16.50
N LEU A 40 14.31 -11.17 -16.64
CA LEU A 40 13.04 -11.27 -17.37
C LEU A 40 13.17 -10.97 -18.87
N GLY A 41 14.37 -10.65 -19.36
CA GLY A 41 14.61 -10.25 -20.75
C GLY A 41 14.23 -8.80 -21.07
N ALA A 42 13.97 -7.99 -20.04
CA ALA A 42 13.72 -6.55 -20.16
C ALA A 42 15.06 -5.79 -20.24
N THR A 43 15.62 -5.69 -21.46
CA THR A 43 16.92 -5.02 -21.70
C THR A 43 16.80 -3.51 -21.90
N SER A 44 15.58 -2.98 -22.02
CA SER A 44 15.33 -1.56 -22.30
C SER A 44 14.90 -0.79 -21.05
N SER A 45 15.39 0.46 -20.91
CA SER A 45 15.05 1.35 -19.79
C SER A 45 13.53 1.57 -19.61
N SER A 46 12.79 1.60 -20.72
CA SER A 46 11.32 1.72 -20.74
C SER A 46 10.62 0.56 -20.02
N GLN A 47 11.13 -0.66 -20.18
CA GLN A 47 10.55 -1.85 -19.53
C GLN A 47 10.81 -1.86 -18.02
N ASN A 48 11.99 -1.38 -17.59
CA ASN A 48 12.28 -1.21 -16.15
C ASN A 48 11.37 -0.16 -15.52
N GLN A 49 11.08 0.94 -16.22
CA GLN A 49 10.11 1.94 -15.77
C GLN A 49 8.71 1.34 -15.66
N LEU A 50 8.24 0.60 -16.68
CA LEU A 50 6.95 -0.09 -16.63
C LEU A 50 6.87 -1.08 -15.46
N LEU A 51 7.95 -1.81 -15.17
CA LEU A 51 8.05 -2.72 -14.03
C LEU A 51 7.83 -1.97 -12.71
N ILE A 52 8.51 -0.82 -12.52
CA ILE A 52 8.32 0.07 -11.36
C ILE A 52 6.84 0.46 -11.26
N THR A 53 6.25 0.98 -12.34
CA THR A 53 4.87 1.46 -12.33
C THR A 53 3.90 0.33 -11.98
N MET A 54 4.10 -0.87 -12.53
CA MET A 54 3.23 -2.02 -12.26
C MET A 54 3.32 -2.51 -10.81
N ILE A 55 4.52 -2.47 -10.22
CA ILE A 55 4.75 -2.81 -8.81
C ILE A 55 4.04 -1.80 -7.90
N PHE A 56 4.27 -0.50 -8.09
CA PHE A 56 3.63 0.53 -7.28
C PHE A 56 2.11 0.56 -7.46
N LEU A 57 1.63 0.31 -8.67
CA LEU A 57 0.21 0.18 -8.96
C LEU A 57 -0.37 -1.02 -8.21
N GLY A 58 0.30 -2.18 -8.22
CA GLY A 58 -0.11 -3.37 -7.47
C GLY A 58 -0.16 -3.14 -5.95
N ILE A 59 0.89 -2.53 -5.39
CA ILE A 59 0.94 -2.21 -3.95
C ILE A 59 -0.12 -1.16 -3.59
N GLY A 60 -0.29 -0.13 -4.42
CA GLY A 60 -1.32 0.90 -4.24
C GLY A 60 -2.73 0.34 -4.28
N PHE A 61 -3.04 -0.50 -5.27
CA PHE A 61 -4.34 -1.17 -5.36
C PHE A 61 -4.59 -2.14 -4.21
N GLY A 62 -3.57 -2.90 -3.80
CA GLY A 62 -3.64 -3.82 -2.68
C GLY A 62 -3.95 -3.11 -1.36
N ASN A 63 -3.29 -1.99 -1.10
CA ASN A 63 -3.57 -1.16 0.07
C ASN A 63 -4.98 -0.58 0.04
N LEU A 64 -5.42 -0.02 -1.09
CA LEU A 64 -6.79 0.50 -1.23
C LEU A 64 -7.84 -0.57 -0.91
N PHE A 65 -7.68 -1.79 -1.42
CA PHE A 65 -8.63 -2.88 -1.16
C PHE A 65 -8.66 -3.27 0.32
N LEU A 66 -7.50 -3.43 0.96
CA LEU A 66 -7.41 -3.79 2.38
C LEU A 66 -7.96 -2.67 3.28
N ASP A 67 -7.65 -1.42 2.97
CA ASP A 67 -8.13 -0.25 3.72
C ASP A 67 -9.65 -0.09 3.59
N LEU A 68 -10.20 -0.25 2.38
CA LEU A 68 -11.65 -0.28 2.14
C LEU A 68 -12.32 -1.43 2.91
N PHE A 69 -11.72 -2.62 2.88
CA PHE A 69 -12.24 -3.79 3.59
C PHE A 69 -12.27 -3.58 5.11
N GLN A 70 -11.21 -2.98 5.67
CA GLN A 70 -11.17 -2.60 7.09
C GLN A 70 -12.30 -1.61 7.44
N ILE A 71 -12.58 -0.64 6.56
CA ILE A 71 -13.68 0.32 6.74
C ILE A 71 -15.04 -0.39 6.69
N VAL A 72 -15.25 -1.38 5.80
CA VAL A 72 -16.49 -2.19 5.77
C VAL A 72 -16.71 -2.95 7.09
N LEU A 73 -15.63 -3.48 7.69
CA LEU A 73 -15.72 -4.28 8.90
C LEU A 73 -16.00 -3.43 10.16
N VAL A 74 -15.48 -2.20 10.20
CA VAL A 74 -15.52 -1.33 11.37
C VAL A 74 -16.65 -0.29 11.31
N VAL A 75 -17.06 0.15 10.12
CA VAL A 75 -18.00 1.26 9.89
C VAL A 75 -19.27 0.76 9.19
N ASN A 76 -20.42 1.39 9.46
CA ASN A 76 -21.71 1.01 8.89
C ASN A 76 -21.66 0.82 7.35
N PRO A 77 -22.28 -0.24 6.79
CA PRO A 77 -22.14 -0.60 5.38
C PRO A 77 -22.60 0.49 4.40
N LEU A 78 -23.55 1.35 4.81
CA LEU A 78 -24.05 2.46 3.99
C LEU A 78 -23.01 3.55 3.76
N PHE A 79 -22.14 3.83 4.73
CA PHE A 79 -21.09 4.84 4.59
C PHE A 79 -20.00 4.36 3.61
N THR A 80 -19.64 3.08 3.69
CA THR A 80 -18.60 2.49 2.85
C THR A 80 -19.04 2.37 1.39
N LEU A 81 -20.32 2.09 1.13
CA LEU A 81 -20.92 2.15 -0.21
C LEU A 81 -20.83 3.55 -0.84
N GLY A 82 -21.03 4.61 -0.04
CA GLY A 82 -20.87 5.99 -0.50
C GLY A 82 -19.43 6.36 -0.86
N LEU A 83 -18.46 5.91 -0.05
CA LEU A 83 -17.03 6.13 -0.32
C LEU A 83 -16.57 5.39 -1.59
N LEU A 84 -17.04 4.16 -1.79
CA LEU A 84 -16.78 3.36 -3.00
C LEU A 84 -17.32 4.06 -4.26
N PHE A 85 -18.54 4.61 -4.19
CA PHE A 85 -19.14 5.36 -5.30
C PHE A 85 -18.37 6.64 -5.63
N LEU A 86 -17.80 7.32 -4.63
CA LEU A 86 -16.99 8.53 -4.82
C LEU A 86 -15.61 8.24 -5.42
N LEU A 87 -15.00 7.10 -5.10
CA LEU A 87 -13.70 6.69 -5.65
C LEU A 87 -13.79 6.05 -7.04
N LEU A 88 -14.93 5.46 -7.39
CA LEU A 88 -15.17 4.87 -8.71
C LEU A 88 -14.84 5.83 -9.89
N PRO A 89 -15.28 7.10 -9.91
CA PRO A 89 -14.95 8.02 -11.01
C PRO A 89 -13.47 8.42 -11.06
N VAL A 90 -12.73 8.37 -9.96
CA VAL A 90 -11.30 8.68 -9.92
C VAL A 90 -10.47 7.61 -10.65
N LEU A 91 -10.98 6.38 -10.73
CA LEU A 91 -10.33 5.29 -11.47
C LEU A 91 -10.44 5.44 -13.00
N PHE A 92 -11.36 6.30 -13.49
CA PHE A 92 -11.59 6.56 -14.91
C PHE A 92 -10.96 7.87 -15.41
N VAL A 93 -10.22 8.59 -14.56
CA VAL A 93 -9.42 9.78 -14.91
C VAL A 93 -7.96 9.38 -15.10
#